data_AF-A0A329T2X6-F1
#
_entry.id   AF-A0A329T2X6-F1
#
_cell.length_a   1.000
_cell.length_b   1.000
_cell.length_c   1.000
_cell.angle_alpha   90.00
_cell.angle_beta   90.00
_cell.angle_gamma   90.00
#
_symmetry.space_group_name_H-M   'P 1'
#
loop_
_entity.id
_entity.type
_entity.pdbx_description
1 polymer ?
#
loop_
_entity_poly.entity_id
_entity_poly.type
_entity_poly.pdbx_seq_one_letter_code
_entity_poly.pdbx_strand_id
1 'polypeptide(L)'
;MGRREEPTLNEVDNPLTRSKSLWKPVSSKTLKVAMQKCAGNVGAFIGREMGNVFGVMWDGWSHSTVHYVAINAVYTLASKRVERLLALSLIEEGSQDAEVHIEMFSACWSCTTRTSR
;
A
#
# COMPACT_ATOMS: atom_id res chain seq x y z
N MET A 1 -10.54 -16.71 24.18
CA MET A 1 -10.72 -15.66 23.16
C MET A 1 -9.92 -16.10 21.94
N GLY A 2 -10.59 -16.63 20.91
CA GLY A 2 -9.89 -17.17 19.73
C GLY A 2 -9.20 -16.06 18.97
N ARG A 3 -7.91 -16.24 18.67
CA ARG A 3 -7.15 -15.37 17.77
C ARG A 3 -7.94 -15.30 16.45
N ARG A 4 -8.57 -14.16 16.14
CA ARG A 4 -9.05 -13.92 14.77
C ARG A 4 -7.79 -13.82 13.93
N GLU A 5 -7.47 -14.90 13.21
CA GLU A 5 -6.47 -14.82 12.16
C GLU A 5 -6.95 -13.76 11.16
N GLU A 6 -6.09 -12.78 10.87
CA GLU A 6 -6.41 -11.81 9.83
C GLU A 6 -6.65 -12.56 8.52
N PRO A 7 -7.72 -12.23 7.75
CA PRO A 7 -8.01 -12.93 6.50
C PRO A 7 -6.83 -12.75 5.54
N THR A 8 -6.04 -13.80 5.41
CA THR A 8 -4.92 -13.81 4.46
C THR A 8 -5.47 -13.91 3.04
N LEU A 9 -4.65 -13.55 2.05
CA LEU A 9 -5.01 -13.71 0.63
C LEU A 9 -5.45 -15.16 0.28
N ASN A 10 -5.05 -16.14 1.10
CA ASN A 10 -5.37 -17.56 0.95
C ASN A 10 -6.84 -17.88 1.27
N GLU A 11 -7.57 -16.99 1.96
CA GLU A 11 -9.01 -17.15 2.19
C GLU A 11 -9.80 -17.24 0.88
N VAL A 12 -9.29 -16.64 -0.19
CA VAL A 12 -9.87 -16.73 -1.54
C VAL A 12 -9.81 -18.16 -2.10
N ASP A 13 -8.85 -18.95 -1.64
CA ASP A 13 -8.73 -20.37 -1.97
C ASP A 13 -9.50 -21.29 -1.01
N ASN A 14 -9.93 -20.77 0.14
CA ASN A 14 -10.68 -21.54 1.15
C ASN A 14 -12.06 -21.97 0.59
N PRO A 15 -12.36 -23.28 0.53
CA PRO A 15 -13.63 -23.79 0.01
C PRO A 15 -14.87 -23.25 0.74
N LEU A 16 -14.78 -23.06 2.07
CA LEU A 16 -15.89 -22.54 2.86
C LEU A 16 -16.15 -21.07 2.51
N THR A 17 -15.10 -20.25 2.42
CA THR A 17 -15.19 -18.85 2.03
C THR A 17 -15.71 -18.70 0.61
N ARG A 18 -15.26 -19.56 -0.31
CA ARG A 18 -15.77 -19.62 -1.69
C ARG A 18 -17.23 -20.01 -1.78
N SER A 19 -17.68 -20.98 -0.99
CA SER A 19 -19.09 -21.40 -0.97
C SER A 19 -20.03 -20.29 -0.51
N LYS A 20 -19.51 -19.34 0.28
CA LYS A 20 -20.26 -18.19 0.81
C LYS A 20 -20.12 -16.94 -0.05
N SER A 21 -19.16 -16.88 -0.97
CA SER A 21 -18.96 -15.71 -1.83
C SER A 21 -19.83 -15.82 -3.09
N LEU A 22 -20.50 -14.73 -3.45
CA LEU A 22 -21.25 -14.62 -4.72
C LEU A 22 -20.34 -14.35 -5.92
N TRP A 23 -19.02 -14.48 -5.74
CA TRP A 23 -18.01 -14.06 -6.71
C TRP A 23 -17.64 -15.23 -7.60
N LYS A 24 -17.34 -14.94 -8.88
CA LYS A 24 -16.77 -15.96 -9.77
C LYS A 24 -15.48 -16.51 -9.13
N PRO A 25 -15.25 -17.83 -9.15
CA PRO A 25 -14.05 -18.41 -8.56
C PRO A 25 -12.77 -17.75 -9.12
N VAL A 26 -11.93 -17.25 -8.22
CA VAL A 26 -10.60 -16.73 -8.51
C VAL A 26 -9.62 -17.36 -7.52
N SER A 27 -8.38 -17.61 -7.94
CA SER A 27 -7.35 -18.11 -7.03
C SER A 27 -6.63 -16.96 -6.34
N SER A 28 -6.04 -17.21 -5.16
CA SER A 28 -5.19 -16.23 -4.48
C SER A 28 -4.05 -15.73 -5.40
N LYS A 29 -3.46 -16.63 -6.19
CA LYS A 29 -2.40 -16.30 -7.16
C LYS A 29 -2.88 -15.32 -8.23
N THR A 30 -4.03 -15.58 -8.83
CA THR A 30 -4.60 -14.67 -9.85
C THR A 30 -5.00 -13.34 -9.23
N LEU A 31 -5.60 -13.37 -8.04
CA LEU A 31 -5.95 -12.15 -7.31
C LEU A 31 -4.71 -11.31 -6.99
N LYS A 32 -3.61 -11.92 -6.54
CA LYS A 32 -2.35 -11.23 -6.26
C LYS A 32 -1.83 -10.48 -7.50
N VAL A 33 -1.81 -11.14 -8.66
CA VAL A 33 -1.37 -10.52 -9.92
C VAL A 33 -2.30 -9.37 -10.31
N ALA A 34 -3.61 -9.55 -10.15
CA ALA A 34 -4.59 -8.50 -10.43
C ALA A 34 -4.40 -7.29 -9.50
N MET A 35 -4.13 -7.51 -8.21
CA MET A 35 -3.83 -6.45 -7.24
C MET A 35 -2.54 -5.70 -7.60
N GLN A 36 -1.48 -6.41 -8.00
CA GLN A 36 -0.23 -5.78 -8.45
C GLN A 36 -0.44 -4.91 -9.69
N LYS A 37 -1.22 -5.40 -10.67
CA LYS A 37 -1.58 -4.63 -11.87
C LYS A 37 -2.45 -3.42 -11.52
N CYS A 38 -3.40 -3.58 -10.61
CA CYS A 38 -4.24 -2.49 -10.12
C CYS A 38 -3.39 -1.40 -9.45
N ALA A 39 -2.46 -1.78 -8.57
CA ALA A 39 -1.55 -0.86 -7.92
C ALA A 39 -0.71 -0.07 -8.93
N GLY A 40 -0.16 -0.72 -9.96
CA GLY A 40 0.56 -0.04 -11.04
C GLY A 40 -0.30 0.96 -11.80
N ASN A 41 -1.53 0.58 -12.17
CA ASN A 41 -2.47 1.45 -12.88
C ASN A 41 -2.89 2.66 -12.04
N VAL A 42 -3.18 2.45 -10.75
CA VAL A 42 -3.52 3.51 -9.80
C VAL A 42 -2.32 4.44 -9.58
N GLY A 43 -1.12 3.90 -9.42
CA GLY A 43 0.11 4.69 -9.30
C GLY A 43 0.34 5.57 -10.54
N ALA A 44 0.17 5.03 -11.74
CA ALA A 44 0.27 5.81 -12.98
C ALA A 44 -0.81 6.90 -13.09
N PHE A 45 -2.02 6.63 -12.59
CA PHE A 45 -3.09 7.63 -12.53
C PHE A 45 -2.74 8.76 -11.54
N ILE A 46 -2.32 8.42 -10.33
CA ILE A 46 -1.90 9.38 -9.31
C ILE A 46 -0.74 10.23 -9.83
N GLY A 47 0.26 9.63 -10.49
CA GLY A 47 1.39 10.36 -11.07
C GLY A 47 0.96 11.40 -12.11
N ARG A 48 -0.02 11.08 -12.95
CA ARG A 48 -0.59 12.05 -13.91
C ARG A 48 -1.41 13.14 -13.23
N GLU A 49 -2.19 12.80 -12.21
CA GLU A 49 -3.04 13.75 -11.48
C GLU A 49 -2.21 14.76 -10.66
N MET A 50 -1.18 14.26 -9.99
CA MET A 50 -0.26 15.01 -9.13
C MET A 50 0.66 15.95 -9.92
N GLY A 51 1.15 15.51 -11.08
CA GLY A 51 2.14 16.24 -11.86
C GLY A 51 3.50 16.34 -11.14
N ASN A 52 4.24 17.41 -11.42
CA ASN A 52 5.63 17.59 -10.95
C ASN A 52 5.75 18.44 -9.67
N VAL A 53 4.65 19.02 -9.18
CA VAL A 53 4.65 19.91 -8.02
C VAL A 53 3.74 19.33 -6.95
N PHE A 54 4.35 18.71 -5.95
CA PHE A 54 3.68 18.10 -4.82
C PHE A 54 4.56 18.14 -3.57
N GLY A 55 3.92 18.15 -2.41
CA GLY A 55 4.55 17.88 -1.13
C GLY A 55 4.46 16.39 -0.79
N VAL A 56 5.37 15.95 0.08
CA VAL A 56 5.32 14.61 0.67
C VAL A 56 5.02 14.75 2.15
N MET A 57 4.04 13.99 2.63
CA MET A 57 3.65 13.95 4.04
C MET A 57 3.90 12.55 4.59
N TRP A 58 4.50 12.50 5.77
CA TRP A 58 4.75 11.29 6.52
C TRP A 58 3.73 11.18 7.64
N ASP A 59 3.02 10.06 7.71
CA ASP A 59 2.08 9.77 8.77
C ASP A 59 2.48 8.44 9.44
N GLY A 60 2.93 8.53 10.68
CA GLY A 60 3.44 7.40 11.46
C GLY A 60 2.51 7.07 12.61
N TRP A 61 2.10 5.80 12.73
CA TRP A 61 1.32 5.33 13.87
C TRP A 61 1.82 3.98 14.35
N SER A 62 1.65 3.71 15.64
CA SER A 62 1.99 2.41 16.23
C SER A 62 0.74 1.65 16.63
N HIS A 63 0.72 0.35 16.34
CA HIS A 63 -0.26 -0.57 16.91
C HIS A 63 0.45 -1.78 17.50
N SER A 64 0.34 -1.96 18.82
CA SER A 64 1.11 -2.96 19.57
C SER A 64 2.63 -2.77 19.35
N THR A 65 3.36 -3.81 18.96
CA THR A 65 4.81 -3.80 18.71
C THR A 65 5.19 -3.37 17.29
N VAL A 66 4.22 -2.95 16.47
CA VAL A 66 4.45 -2.63 15.06
C VAL A 66 4.27 -1.14 14.83
N HIS A 67 5.27 -0.50 14.22
CA HIS A 67 5.17 0.88 13.76
C HIS A 67 4.91 0.90 12.26
N TYR A 68 3.91 1.68 11.86
CA TYR A 68 3.48 1.86 10.49
C TYR A 68 3.83 3.27 10.05
N VAL A 69 4.33 3.39 8.84
CA VAL A 69 4.62 4.68 8.23
C VAL A 69 3.99 4.75 6.85
N ALA A 70 3.05 5.68 6.69
CA ALA A 70 2.46 6.05 5.42
C ALA A 70 3.20 7.24 4.81
N ILE A 71 3.45 7.15 3.50
CA ILE A 71 3.94 8.26 2.69
C ILE A 71 2.79 8.71 1.80
N ASN A 72 2.36 9.96 1.95
CA ASN A 72 1.30 10.57 1.16
C ASN A 72 1.86 11.67 0.24
N ALA A 73 1.40 11.72 -1.00
CA ALA A 73 1.53 12.89 -1.86
C ALA A 73 0.44 13.89 -1.50
N VAL A 74 0.81 15.15 -1.35
CA VAL A 74 -0.10 16.26 -1.07
C VAL A 74 0.08 17.33 -2.14
N TYR A 75 -0.98 17.65 -2.88
CA TYR A 75 -0.93 18.64 -3.96
C TYR A 75 -2.27 19.35 -4.10
N THR A 76 -2.30 20.39 -4.95
CA THR A 76 -3.52 21.15 -5.23
C THR A 76 -4.06 20.76 -6.59
N LEU A 77 -5.30 20.27 -6.62
CA LEU A 77 -6.04 20.00 -7.85
C LEU A 77 -7.32 20.83 -7.84
N ALA A 78 -7.54 21.64 -8.88
CA ALA A 78 -8.70 22.53 -8.99
C ALA A 78 -8.95 23.36 -7.69
N SER A 79 -7.87 23.96 -7.16
CA SER A 79 -7.88 24.77 -5.93
C SER A 79 -8.25 24.02 -4.65
N LYS A 80 -8.22 22.68 -4.65
CA LYS A 80 -8.46 21.85 -3.46
C LYS A 80 -7.21 21.05 -3.11
N ARG A 81 -6.89 20.94 -1.82
CA ARG A 81 -5.86 20.03 -1.31
C ARG A 81 -6.31 18.59 -1.55
N VAL A 82 -5.50 17.83 -2.26
CA VAL A 82 -5.65 16.39 -2.49
C VAL A 82 -4.52 15.67 -1.78
N GLU A 83 -4.85 14.54 -1.18
CA GLU A 83 -3.91 13.67 -0.48
C GLU A 83 -4.04 12.24 -1.04
N ARG A 84 -2.93 11.66 -1.47
CA ARG A 84 -2.88 10.31 -2.06
C ARG A 84 -1.80 9.47 -1.36
N LEU A 85 -2.19 8.30 -0.86
CA LEU A 85 -1.25 7.33 -0.31
C LEU A 85 -0.36 6.77 -1.43
N LEU A 86 0.94 6.97 -1.30
CA LEU A 86 1.96 6.45 -2.23
C LEU A 86 2.49 5.10 -1.76
N ALA A 87 2.76 4.98 -0.47
CA ALA A 87 3.22 3.74 0.13
C ALA A 87 2.86 3.66 1.61
N LEU A 88 2.78 2.44 2.08
CA LEU A 88 2.64 2.08 3.47
C LEU A 88 3.70 1.03 3.78
N SER A 89 4.57 1.31 4.75
CA SER A 89 5.58 0.38 5.22
C SER A 89 5.38 0.09 6.70
N LEU A 90 5.77 -1.13 7.06
CA LEU A 90 5.97 -1.53 8.44
C LEU A 90 7.43 -1.30 8.78
N ILE A 91 7.70 -0.76 9.96
CA ILE A 91 9.03 -0.76 10.57
C ILE A 91 8.95 -1.76 11.72
N GLU A 92 9.63 -2.90 11.54
CA GLU A 92 9.72 -3.95 12.56
C GLU A 92 10.47 -3.43 13.80
N GLU A 93 10.28 -4.12 14.92
CA GLU A 93 10.83 -3.76 16.23
C GLU A 93 12.37 -3.59 16.14
N GLY A 94 12.84 -2.34 16.24
CA GLY A 94 14.22 -1.94 15.93
C GLY A 94 14.43 -0.42 16.04
N SER A 95 15.55 0.09 15.50
CA SER A 95 15.82 1.54 15.49
C SER A 95 14.78 2.26 14.61
N GLN A 96 14.16 3.30 15.13
CA GLN A 96 13.28 4.22 14.38
C GLN A 96 14.00 5.54 14.13
N ASP A 97 15.30 5.46 13.86
CA ASP A 97 16.13 6.62 13.59
C ASP A 97 15.87 7.17 12.17
N ALA A 98 16.44 8.33 11.89
CA ALA A 98 16.25 9.00 10.61
C ALA A 98 16.73 8.14 9.44
N GLU A 99 17.77 7.33 9.66
CA GLU A 99 18.40 6.46 8.69
C GLU A 99 17.43 5.36 8.21
N VAL A 100 16.73 4.70 9.13
CA VAL A 100 15.70 3.69 8.78
C VAL A 100 14.56 4.32 7.99
N HIS A 101 14.14 5.54 8.35
CA HIS A 101 13.14 6.27 7.59
C HIS A 101 13.66 6.63 6.17
N ILE A 102 14.90 7.11 6.02
CA ILE A 102 15.49 7.42 4.72
C ILE A 102 15.59 6.18 3.81
N GLU A 103 15.97 5.03 4.38
CA GLU A 103 16.03 3.76 3.65
C GLU A 103 14.64 3.33 3.18
N MET A 104 13.64 3.40 4.06
CA MET A 104 12.24 3.12 3.73
C MET A 104 11.73 4.01 2.57
N PHE A 105 12.03 5.30 2.61
CA PHE A 105 11.66 6.23 1.54
C PHE A 105 12.32 5.87 0.21
N SER A 106 13.62 5.55 0.25
CA SER A 106 14.39 5.18 -0.93
C SER A 106 13.90 3.86 -1.55
N ALA A 107 13.52 2.88 -0.73
CA ALA A 107 12.94 1.62 -1.17
C ALA A 107 11.56 1.83 -1.81
N CYS A 108 10.70 2.65 -1.19
CA CYS A 108 9.40 3.04 -1.73
C CYS A 108 9.54 3.65 -3.13
N TRP A 109 10.41 4.64 -3.28
CA TRP A 109 10.62 5.33 -4.55
C TRP A 109 11.19 4.39 -5.63
N SER A 110 12.11 3.52 -5.24
CA SER A 110 12.71 2.52 -6.14
C SER A 110 11.69 1.51 -6.66
N CYS A 111 10.71 1.12 -5.84
CA CYS A 111 9.63 0.22 -6.25
C CYS A 111 8.71 0.84 -7.31
N THR A 112 8.41 2.15 -7.20
CA THR A 112 7.55 2.86 -8.16
C THR A 112 8.19 2.95 -9.55
N THR A 113 9.51 3.16 -9.63
CA THR A 113 10.24 3.23 -10.93
C THR A 113 10.37 1.89 -11.64
N ARG A 114 10.28 0.77 -10.91
CA ARG A 114 10.34 -0.58 -11.51
C ARG A 114 9.02 -1.01 -12.15
N THR A 115 7.90 -0.41 -11.73
CA THR A 115 6.58 -0.61 -12.33
C THR A 115 6.29 0.28 -13.54
N SER A 116 7.17 1.23 -13.88
CA SER A 116 7.01 2.15 -15.01
C SER A 116 7.86 1.79 -16.24
N ARG A 117 8.47 0.60 -16.30
CA ARG A 117 9.16 0.06 -17.47
C ARG A 117 8.39 -1.13 -18.04
#